data_AF-A0A1I2X0Y8-F1
#
_entry.id   AF-A0A1I2X0Y8-F1
#
_cell.length_a   1.000
_cell.length_b   1.000
_cell.length_c   1.000
_cell.angle_alpha   90.00
_cell.angle_beta   90.00
_cell.angle_gamma   90.00
#
_symmetry.space_group_name_H-M   'P 1'
#
loop_
_entity.id
_entity.type
_entity.pdbx_description
1 polymer ?
#
loop_
_entity_poly.entity_id
_entity_poly.type
_entity_poly.pdbx_seq_one_letter_code
_entity_poly.pdbx_strand_id
1 'polypeptide(L)'
;MDVSAASFAGPSDPAVLRRIHELRGEVRRRDARPNDGRCGNVTTALTEEFGWQGRRGYLRLLDDTVSWVHCWNLLPDGTIVDATADQFQNLWLGDVVTVAPSSPMAEHYLHAPKEWDLRFERGSSSDAHTIRCVSGDEVHVLTPDVPERPWWSLARGVLEVLTGWELNDPLVDLAARVLRAKSATAEHLTSAELTHPLLIASIHHLGSQGTRPWIAPEFRAPV
;
A
#
# COMPACT_ATOMS: atom_id res chain seq x y z
N MET A 1 7.07 12.20 -34.85
CA MET A 1 5.71 12.70 -34.58
C MET A 1 5.81 13.45 -33.28
N ASP A 2 5.85 14.78 -33.35
CA ASP A 2 5.83 15.66 -32.19
C ASP A 2 4.46 15.54 -31.53
N VAL A 3 4.40 14.85 -30.39
CA VAL A 3 3.27 14.99 -29.47
C VAL A 3 3.51 16.31 -28.77
N SER A 4 2.92 17.37 -29.34
CA SER A 4 2.76 18.66 -28.67
C SER A 4 2.39 18.40 -27.22
N ALA A 5 3.19 18.93 -26.29
CA ALA A 5 2.89 18.94 -24.87
C ALA A 5 1.60 19.72 -24.68
N ALA A 6 0.46 19.04 -24.85
CA ALA A 6 -0.81 19.51 -24.35
C ALA A 6 -0.55 19.85 -22.88
N SER A 7 -0.80 21.10 -22.52
CA SER A 7 -0.83 21.52 -21.13
C SER A 7 -1.89 20.65 -20.44
N PHE A 8 -1.45 19.55 -19.83
CA PHE A 8 -2.31 18.77 -18.98
C PHE A 8 -2.58 19.65 -17.77
N ALA A 9 -3.84 20.05 -17.60
CA ALA A 9 -4.24 20.79 -16.42
C ALA A 9 -3.94 19.90 -15.20
N GLY A 10 -2.93 20.32 -14.44
CA GLY A 10 -2.52 19.60 -13.25
C GLY A 10 -3.56 19.72 -12.15
N PRO A 11 -3.51 18.86 -11.13
CA PRO A 11 -4.39 18.91 -9.96
C PRO A 11 -4.28 20.21 -9.13
N SER A 12 -3.30 21.08 -9.44
CA SER A 12 -3.19 22.44 -8.89
C SER A 12 -4.15 23.44 -9.54
N ASP A 13 -4.77 23.12 -10.67
CA ASP A 13 -5.86 23.90 -11.25
C ASP A 13 -7.15 23.73 -10.41
N PRO A 14 -7.72 24.81 -9.85
CA PRO A 14 -8.96 24.73 -9.08
C PRO A 14 -10.13 24.07 -9.82
N ALA A 15 -10.20 24.17 -11.14
CA ALA A 15 -11.23 23.51 -11.93
C ALA A 15 -11.06 21.99 -11.94
N VAL A 16 -9.81 21.52 -12.10
CA VAL A 16 -9.47 20.09 -12.04
C VAL A 16 -9.75 19.55 -10.64
N LEU A 17 -9.32 20.25 -9.59
CA LEU A 17 -9.56 19.82 -8.21
C LEU A 17 -11.06 19.68 -7.90
N ARG A 18 -11.89 20.66 -8.31
CA ARG A 18 -13.35 20.54 -8.18
C ARG A 18 -13.88 19.31 -8.90
N ARG A 19 -13.41 19.05 -10.12
CA ARG A 19 -13.85 17.90 -10.90
C ARG A 19 -13.44 16.57 -10.28
N ILE A 20 -12.24 16.48 -9.68
CA ILE A 20 -11.81 15.31 -8.90
C ILE A 20 -12.79 15.05 -7.76
N HIS A 21 -13.18 16.09 -7.01
CA HIS A 21 -14.11 15.95 -5.89
C HIS A 21 -15.50 15.47 -6.35
N GLU A 22 -15.99 16.01 -7.47
CA GLU A 22 -17.26 15.60 -8.08
C GLU A 22 -17.23 14.11 -8.47
N LEU A 23 -16.24 13.69 -9.25
CA LEU A 23 -16.07 12.29 -9.69
C LEU A 23 -15.97 11.33 -8.51
N ARG A 24 -15.16 11.69 -7.51
CA ARG A 24 -15.03 10.92 -6.27
C ARG A 24 -16.37 10.77 -5.57
N GLY A 25 -17.14 11.86 -5.45
CA GLY A 25 -18.47 11.85 -4.87
C GLY A 25 -19.47 11.01 -5.68
N GLU A 26 -19.42 11.06 -7.02
CA GLU A 26 -20.26 10.25 -7.91
C GLU A 26 -19.99 8.75 -7.75
N VAL A 27 -18.71 8.35 -7.74
CA VAL A 27 -18.29 6.95 -7.52
C VAL A 27 -18.81 6.42 -6.18
N ARG A 28 -18.60 7.18 -5.10
CA ARG A 28 -19.04 6.78 -3.74
C ARG A 28 -20.55 6.69 -3.62
N ARG A 29 -21.31 7.56 -4.30
CA ARG A 29 -22.79 7.51 -4.33
C ARG A 29 -23.31 6.30 -5.10
N ARG A 30 -22.72 5.99 -6.28
CA ARG A 30 -23.20 4.91 -7.16
C ARG A 30 -23.09 3.53 -6.50
N ASP A 31 -22.03 3.29 -5.75
CA ASP A 31 -21.71 1.95 -5.27
C ASP A 31 -22.44 1.56 -3.96
N ALA A 32 -23.37 2.39 -3.48
CA ALA A 32 -24.20 2.19 -2.26
C ALA A 32 -23.42 1.80 -0.99
N ARG A 33 -22.11 2.01 -1.00
CA ARG A 33 -21.18 1.81 0.12
C ARG A 33 -20.39 3.11 0.26
N PRO A 34 -20.95 4.14 0.91
CA PRO A 34 -20.25 5.40 1.14
C PRO A 34 -19.05 5.27 2.11
N ASN A 35 -18.83 4.05 2.62
CA ASN A 35 -17.91 3.70 3.69
C ASN A 35 -16.74 2.84 3.21
N ASP A 36 -16.46 2.77 1.90
CA ASP A 36 -15.19 2.27 1.39
C ASP A 36 -14.52 3.31 0.48
N GLY A 37 -13.19 3.40 0.53
CA GLY A 37 -12.41 4.45 -0.10
C GLY A 37 -12.45 4.35 -1.61
N ARG A 38 -12.91 3.21 -2.14
CA ARG A 38 -13.08 2.90 -3.57
C ARG A 38 -11.93 3.41 -4.43
N CYS A 39 -10.72 3.39 -3.89
CA CYS A 39 -9.55 3.98 -4.53
C CYS A 39 -9.40 3.45 -5.96
N GLY A 40 -9.66 2.15 -6.19
CA GLY A 40 -9.73 1.57 -7.53
C GLY A 40 -10.74 2.22 -8.47
N ASN A 41 -12.00 2.38 -8.05
CA ASN A 41 -13.05 2.95 -8.91
C ASN A 41 -12.84 4.46 -9.15
N VAL A 42 -12.38 5.20 -8.13
CA VAL A 42 -12.00 6.61 -8.29
C VAL A 42 -10.83 6.73 -9.26
N THR A 43 -9.79 5.90 -9.11
CA THR A 43 -8.63 5.86 -10.01
C THR A 43 -9.06 5.57 -11.46
N THR A 44 -10.00 4.64 -11.67
CA THR A 44 -10.55 4.35 -13.00
C THR A 44 -11.31 5.55 -13.56
N ALA A 45 -12.20 6.18 -12.79
CA ALA A 45 -12.95 7.35 -13.24
C ALA A 45 -12.03 8.51 -13.64
N LEU A 46 -10.96 8.75 -12.89
CA LEU A 46 -9.95 9.76 -13.22
C LEU A 46 -9.13 9.39 -14.46
N THR A 47 -8.87 8.09 -14.67
CA THR A 47 -8.21 7.60 -15.89
C THR A 47 -9.08 7.87 -17.12
N GLU A 48 -10.39 7.62 -17.02
CA GLU A 48 -11.34 7.86 -18.10
C GLU A 48 -11.54 9.36 -18.39
N GLU A 49 -11.65 10.20 -17.35
CA GLU A 49 -11.86 11.64 -17.49
C GLU A 49 -10.61 12.38 -18.00
N PHE A 50 -9.45 12.11 -17.39
CA PHE A 50 -8.24 12.92 -17.59
C PHE A 50 -7.15 12.21 -18.41
N GLY A 51 -7.31 10.93 -18.72
CA GLY A 51 -6.28 10.12 -19.39
C GLY A 51 -5.07 9.82 -18.50
N TRP A 52 -5.16 10.06 -17.19
CA TRP A 52 -4.06 9.78 -16.26
C TRP A 52 -3.90 8.29 -16.03
N GLN A 53 -2.67 7.84 -15.81
CA GLN A 53 -2.40 6.42 -15.73
C GLN A 53 -2.75 5.86 -14.34
N GLY A 54 -3.74 4.97 -14.26
CA GLY A 54 -4.06 4.27 -13.02
C GLY A 54 -2.93 3.38 -12.50
N ARG A 55 -2.78 3.34 -11.18
CA ARG A 55 -1.83 2.51 -10.43
C ARG A 55 -2.50 1.85 -9.24
N ARG A 56 -1.97 0.68 -8.89
CA ARG A 56 -2.28 -0.06 -7.67
C ARG A 56 -0.98 -0.45 -6.99
N GLY A 57 -0.96 -0.43 -5.66
CA GLY A 57 0.19 -0.82 -4.89
C GLY A 57 -0.01 -0.67 -3.39
N TYR A 58 1.07 -0.45 -2.67
CA TYR A 58 1.06 -0.19 -1.23
C TYR A 58 1.31 1.29 -0.94
N LEU A 59 0.71 1.78 0.13
CA LEU A 59 0.94 3.12 0.65
C LEU A 59 1.40 3.03 2.11
N ARG A 60 2.59 3.55 2.43
CA ARG A 60 3.05 3.74 3.81
C ARG A 60 2.56 5.10 4.32
N LEU A 61 1.77 5.11 5.38
CA LEU A 61 1.25 6.31 6.02
C LEU A 61 2.32 6.96 6.92
N LEU A 62 2.02 8.14 7.47
CA LEU A 62 2.97 8.92 8.28
C LEU A 62 3.24 8.31 9.66
N ASP A 63 2.39 7.39 10.13
CA ASP A 63 2.54 6.63 11.37
C ASP A 63 3.14 5.23 11.14
N ASP A 64 3.73 5.00 9.96
CA ASP A 64 4.25 3.71 9.47
C ASP A 64 3.20 2.60 9.29
N THR A 65 1.90 2.91 9.42
CA THR A 65 0.85 1.98 8.98
C THR A 65 0.93 1.82 7.47
N VAL A 66 0.79 0.58 6.98
CA VAL A 66 0.77 0.30 5.54
C VAL A 66 -0.65 -0.01 5.09
N SER A 67 -1.14 0.72 4.10
CA SER A 67 -2.27 0.30 3.28
C SER A 67 -1.78 -0.67 2.21
N TRP A 68 -1.97 -1.96 2.46
CA TRP A 68 -1.50 -3.07 1.61
C TRP A 68 -2.29 -3.20 0.29
N VAL A 69 -3.33 -2.40 0.09
CA VAL A 69 -4.02 -2.27 -1.20
C VAL A 69 -4.50 -0.84 -1.33
N HIS A 70 -3.87 -0.08 -2.21
CA HIS A 70 -4.26 1.28 -2.52
C HIS A 70 -4.11 1.57 -4.02
N CYS A 71 -4.89 2.53 -4.52
CA CYS A 71 -4.85 2.94 -5.93
C CYS A 71 -4.75 4.47 -6.03
N TRP A 72 -4.01 4.92 -7.04
CA TRP A 72 -3.76 6.33 -7.35
C TRP A 72 -3.52 6.49 -8.85
N ASN A 73 -3.43 7.72 -9.34
CA ASN A 73 -3.10 8.01 -10.73
C ASN A 73 -1.69 8.59 -10.86
N LEU A 74 -1.10 8.45 -12.05
CA LEU A 74 0.12 9.13 -12.45
C LEU A 74 -0.18 10.08 -13.62
N LEU A 75 0.31 11.31 -13.51
CA LEU A 75 0.41 12.23 -14.64
C LEU A 75 1.54 11.78 -15.59
N PRO A 76 1.59 12.30 -16.83
CA PRO A 76 2.65 11.97 -17.80
C PRO A 76 4.07 12.29 -17.32
N ASP A 77 4.22 13.28 -16.44
CA ASP A 77 5.50 13.66 -15.82
C ASP A 77 5.90 12.75 -14.64
N GLY A 78 5.06 11.77 -14.29
CA GLY A 78 5.25 10.85 -13.18
C GLY A 78 4.69 11.36 -11.84
N THR A 79 4.09 12.55 -11.80
CA THR A 79 3.47 13.08 -10.58
C THR A 79 2.35 12.15 -10.12
N ILE A 80 2.39 11.76 -8.85
CA ILE A 80 1.35 10.96 -8.21
C ILE A 80 0.17 11.87 -7.86
N VAL A 81 -1.03 11.42 -8.19
CA VAL A 81 -2.29 12.01 -7.75
C VAL A 81 -3.07 10.97 -6.97
N ASP A 82 -3.15 11.15 -5.65
CA ASP A 82 -3.98 10.35 -4.76
C ASP A 82 -5.24 11.15 -4.40
N ALA A 83 -6.28 10.94 -5.20
CA ALA A 83 -7.59 11.55 -5.01
C ALA A 83 -8.39 10.95 -3.84
N THR A 84 -7.88 9.88 -3.24
CA THR A 84 -8.53 9.18 -2.13
C THR A 84 -7.73 9.26 -0.84
N ALA A 85 -6.78 10.19 -0.76
CA ALA A 85 -5.99 10.45 0.44
C ALA A 85 -6.87 10.83 1.64
N ASP A 86 -8.05 11.42 1.39
CA ASP A 86 -9.05 11.76 2.40
C ASP A 86 -9.46 10.60 3.31
N GLN A 87 -9.37 9.35 2.82
CA GLN A 87 -9.67 8.15 3.61
C GLN A 87 -8.66 7.95 4.78
N PHE A 88 -7.49 8.57 4.70
CA PHE A 88 -6.44 8.46 5.73
C PHE A 88 -6.39 9.68 6.64
N GLN A 89 -7.11 10.76 6.32
CA GLN A 89 -7.21 11.96 7.16
C GLN A 89 -5.83 12.46 7.61
N ASN A 90 -5.63 12.64 8.92
CA ASN A 90 -4.38 13.12 9.53
C ASN A 90 -3.24 12.09 9.49
N LEU A 91 -3.52 10.84 9.09
CA LEU A 91 -2.48 9.84 8.86
C LEU A 91 -1.80 10.03 7.48
N TRP A 92 -2.34 10.94 6.65
CA TRP A 92 -1.77 11.28 5.35
C TRP A 92 -1.85 12.77 5.01
N LEU A 93 -1.32 13.13 3.84
CA LEU A 93 -0.98 14.51 3.46
C LEU A 93 -2.19 15.40 3.05
N GLY A 94 -3.43 14.97 3.31
CA GLY A 94 -4.63 15.77 3.08
C GLY A 94 -5.76 15.05 2.34
N ASP A 95 -6.61 15.84 1.67
CA ASP A 95 -7.83 15.40 0.98
C ASP A 95 -7.54 14.77 -0.40
N VAL A 96 -6.92 15.57 -1.27
CA VAL A 96 -6.33 15.14 -2.54
C VAL A 96 -4.84 15.45 -2.46
N VAL A 97 -4.01 14.44 -2.67
CA VAL A 97 -2.56 14.56 -2.49
C VAL A 97 -1.88 14.48 -3.85
N THR A 98 -0.96 15.42 -4.08
CA THR A 98 -0.16 15.49 -5.30
C THR A 98 1.31 15.43 -4.94
N VAL A 99 2.03 14.43 -5.44
CA VAL A 99 3.43 14.21 -5.07
C VAL A 99 4.27 14.20 -6.34
N ALA A 100 5.17 15.18 -6.45
CA ALA A 100 6.13 15.24 -7.55
C ALA A 100 7.06 14.01 -7.52
N PRO A 101 7.53 13.50 -8.68
CA PRO A 101 8.40 12.31 -8.73
C PRO A 101 9.68 12.44 -7.91
N SER A 102 10.22 13.66 -7.82
CA SER A 102 11.44 13.96 -7.07
C SER A 102 11.21 14.19 -5.58
N SER A 103 9.96 14.14 -5.11
CA SER A 103 9.65 14.32 -3.69
C SER A 103 9.99 13.05 -2.91
N PRO A 104 10.63 13.16 -1.73
CA PRO A 104 10.79 12.01 -0.83
C PRO A 104 9.47 11.33 -0.47
N MET A 105 8.35 12.06 -0.51
CA MET A 105 7.02 11.49 -0.27
C MET A 105 6.60 10.48 -1.35
N ALA A 106 7.25 10.45 -2.52
CA ALA A 106 6.99 9.45 -3.54
C ALA A 106 7.39 8.05 -3.06
N GLU A 107 8.39 7.93 -2.17
CA GLU A 107 8.87 6.66 -1.61
C GLU A 107 7.83 5.96 -0.73
N HIS A 108 6.79 6.67 -0.30
CA HIS A 108 5.66 6.09 0.43
C HIS A 108 4.71 5.31 -0.48
N TYR A 109 4.81 5.46 -1.80
CA TYR A 109 3.98 4.75 -2.77
C TYR A 109 4.80 3.66 -3.46
N LEU A 110 4.53 2.40 -3.09
CA LEU A 110 5.14 1.26 -3.76
C LEU A 110 4.23 0.76 -4.87
N HIS A 111 4.57 1.06 -6.12
CA HIS A 111 3.81 0.61 -7.29
C HIS A 111 4.01 -0.89 -7.56
N ALA A 112 2.93 -1.60 -7.93
CA ALA A 112 2.98 -2.96 -8.45
C ALA A 112 3.99 -3.88 -7.70
N PRO A 113 3.79 -4.08 -6.38
CA PRO A 113 4.73 -4.85 -5.56
C PRO A 113 4.96 -6.22 -6.18
N LYS A 114 6.24 -6.60 -6.27
CA LYS A 114 6.65 -7.88 -6.86
C LYS A 114 6.00 -9.04 -6.10
N GLU A 115 5.61 -10.07 -6.84
CA GLU A 115 5.24 -11.34 -6.22
C GLU A 115 6.50 -12.09 -5.82
N TRP A 116 6.54 -12.54 -4.57
CA TRP A 116 7.66 -13.28 -4.00
C TRP A 116 7.18 -14.65 -3.55
N ASP A 117 7.97 -15.68 -3.87
CA ASP A 117 7.85 -17.02 -3.31
C ASP A 117 8.83 -17.15 -2.15
N LEU A 118 8.31 -17.27 -0.93
CA LEU A 118 9.07 -17.34 0.31
C LEU A 118 9.25 -18.80 0.71
N ARG A 119 10.45 -19.34 0.52
CA ARG A 119 10.77 -20.74 0.79
C ARG A 119 11.43 -20.90 2.14
N PHE A 120 10.93 -21.82 2.94
CA PHE A 120 11.47 -22.11 4.26
C PHE A 120 12.55 -23.17 4.16
N GLU A 121 13.77 -22.82 4.55
CA GLU A 121 14.90 -23.74 4.55
C GLU A 121 15.30 -24.04 5.99
N ARG A 122 15.34 -25.33 6.34
CA ARG A 122 15.90 -25.79 7.62
C ARG A 122 17.40 -25.94 7.46
N GLY A 123 18.16 -25.25 8.29
CA GLY A 123 19.60 -25.44 8.39
C GLY A 123 19.94 -26.83 8.93
N SER A 124 21.24 -27.14 8.91
CA SER A 124 21.78 -28.39 9.45
C SER A 124 21.67 -28.50 10.98
N SER A 125 21.43 -27.38 11.69
CA SER A 125 20.96 -27.42 13.08
C SER A 125 19.44 -27.28 13.13
N SER A 126 18.80 -27.96 14.08
CA SER A 126 17.33 -27.97 14.25
C SER A 126 16.70 -26.58 14.39
N ASP A 127 17.50 -25.56 14.71
CA ASP A 127 17.05 -24.24 15.12
C ASP A 127 17.41 -23.14 14.10
N ALA A 128 18.22 -23.46 13.08
CA ALA A 128 18.57 -22.51 12.03
C ALA A 128 17.42 -22.44 10.99
N HIS A 129 16.66 -21.35 11.03
CA HIS A 129 15.64 -21.03 10.04
C HIS A 129 16.20 -20.05 9.03
N THR A 130 16.15 -20.38 7.74
CA THR A 130 16.47 -19.45 6.65
C THR A 130 15.22 -19.26 5.80
N ILE A 131 15.00 -18.06 5.28
CA ILE A 131 13.95 -17.80 4.28
C ILE A 131 14.61 -17.36 2.99
N ARG A 132 14.31 -18.07 1.90
CA ARG A 132 14.71 -17.67 0.55
C ARG A 132 13.53 -16.99 -0.14
N CYS A 133 13.65 -15.69 -0.41
CA CYS A 133 12.66 -14.94 -1.18
C CYS A 133 13.04 -15.00 -2.67
N VAL A 134 12.15 -15.51 -3.51
CA VAL A 134 12.41 -15.68 -4.96
C VAL A 134 11.37 -14.91 -5.78
N SER A 135 11.82 -14.10 -6.75
CA SER A 135 10.97 -13.44 -7.74
C SER A 135 11.67 -13.39 -9.10
N GLY A 136 11.25 -14.24 -10.04
CA GLY A 136 11.97 -14.42 -11.30
C GLY A 136 13.41 -14.89 -11.07
N ASP A 137 14.39 -14.14 -11.57
CA ASP A 137 15.83 -14.40 -11.39
C ASP A 137 16.40 -13.77 -10.11
N GLU A 138 15.60 -13.01 -9.37
CA GLU A 138 16.02 -12.35 -8.14
C GLU A 138 15.84 -13.27 -6.93
N VAL A 139 16.90 -13.41 -6.14
CA VAL A 139 16.94 -14.28 -4.96
C VAL A 139 17.56 -13.54 -3.78
N HIS A 140 16.83 -13.47 -2.67
CA HIS A 140 17.35 -13.00 -1.39
C HIS A 140 17.32 -14.15 -0.38
N VAL A 141 18.44 -14.35 0.33
CA VAL A 141 18.55 -15.38 1.38
C VAL A 141 18.66 -14.68 2.72
N LEU A 142 17.65 -14.86 3.55
CA LEU A 142 17.54 -14.20 4.85
C LEU A 142 17.86 -15.20 5.96
N THR A 143 18.84 -14.83 6.78
CA THR A 143 19.21 -15.54 8.00
C THR A 143 18.90 -14.67 9.21
N PRO A 144 18.49 -15.23 10.36
CA PRO A 144 18.16 -14.43 11.52
C PRO A 144 19.41 -13.79 12.11
N ASP A 145 19.40 -12.47 12.26
CA ASP A 145 20.47 -11.69 12.90
C ASP A 145 20.31 -11.59 14.43
N VAL A 146 19.10 -11.87 14.94
CA VAL A 146 18.76 -11.95 16.37
C VAL A 146 18.36 -13.39 16.72
N PRO A 147 19.30 -14.23 17.22
CA PRO A 147 19.06 -15.64 17.48
C PRO A 147 17.95 -15.91 18.49
N GLU A 148 17.71 -14.99 19.44
CA GLU A 148 16.66 -15.14 20.46
C GLU A 148 15.25 -14.89 19.90
N ARG A 149 15.14 -14.24 18.74
CA ARG A 149 13.88 -13.90 18.07
C ARG A 149 13.95 -14.16 16.56
N PRO A 150 14.22 -15.40 16.14
CA PRO A 150 14.63 -15.67 14.76
C PRO A 150 13.53 -15.32 13.76
N TRP A 151 12.27 -15.64 14.07
CA TRP A 151 11.13 -15.32 13.22
C TRP A 151 10.85 -13.83 13.09
N TRP A 152 11.18 -13.05 14.12
CA TRP A 152 10.99 -11.60 14.09
C TRP A 152 12.02 -10.94 13.18
N SER A 153 13.28 -11.34 13.32
CA SER A 153 14.37 -10.89 12.44
C SER A 153 14.10 -11.26 10.97
N LEU A 154 13.72 -12.51 10.73
CA LEU A 154 13.33 -12.97 9.39
C LEU A 154 12.13 -12.21 8.84
N ALA A 155 11.11 -11.94 9.67
CA ALA A 155 9.95 -11.16 9.25
C ALA A 155 10.32 -9.74 8.85
N ARG A 156 11.23 -9.09 9.59
CA ARG A 156 11.74 -7.77 9.22
C ARG A 156 12.43 -7.80 7.87
N GLY A 157 13.37 -8.73 7.66
CA GLY A 157 14.06 -8.88 6.39
C GLY A 157 13.11 -9.21 5.23
N VAL A 158 12.10 -10.06 5.46
CA VAL A 158 11.08 -10.37 4.43
C VAL A 158 10.29 -9.11 4.09
N LEU A 159 9.81 -8.35 5.08
CA LEU A 159 9.05 -7.13 4.83
C LEU A 159 9.89 -6.07 4.11
N GLU A 160 11.18 -5.94 4.44
CA GLU A 160 12.12 -5.07 3.74
C GLU A 160 12.33 -5.50 2.29
N VAL A 161 12.52 -6.80 2.00
CA VAL A 161 12.60 -7.30 0.61
C VAL A 161 11.31 -7.02 -0.17
N LEU A 162 10.15 -7.16 0.49
CA LEU A 162 8.84 -7.01 -0.13
C LEU A 162 8.51 -5.55 -0.43
N THR A 163 8.97 -4.64 0.41
CA THR A 163 8.50 -3.25 0.41
C THR A 163 9.58 -2.19 0.20
N GLY A 164 10.84 -2.52 0.50
CA GLY A 164 11.93 -1.56 0.64
C GLY A 164 11.82 -0.68 1.90
N TRP A 165 10.88 -0.96 2.80
CA TRP A 165 10.63 -0.14 3.99
C TRP A 165 11.04 -0.85 5.27
N GLU A 166 11.59 -0.06 6.20
CA GLU A 166 11.62 -0.42 7.61
C GLU A 166 10.22 -0.20 8.19
N LEU A 167 9.58 -1.28 8.65
CA LEU A 167 8.22 -1.26 9.20
C LEU A 167 8.23 -1.40 10.72
N ASN A 168 7.20 -0.85 11.36
CA ASN A 168 7.05 -0.86 12.81
C ASN A 168 6.89 -2.29 13.40
N ASP A 169 7.27 -2.42 14.67
CA ASP A 169 7.31 -3.71 15.37
C ASP A 169 5.97 -4.46 15.38
N PRO A 170 4.78 -3.83 15.53
CA PRO A 170 3.51 -4.54 15.44
C PRO A 170 3.27 -5.28 14.12
N LEU A 171 3.66 -4.69 12.98
CA LEU A 171 3.58 -5.33 11.67
C LEU A 171 4.59 -6.47 11.54
N VAL A 172 5.82 -6.25 12.02
CA VAL A 172 6.88 -7.28 12.05
C VAL A 172 6.45 -8.47 12.90
N ASP A 173 5.89 -8.23 14.09
CA ASP A 173 5.37 -9.26 15.00
C ASP A 173 4.26 -10.11 14.34
N LEU A 174 3.34 -9.46 13.62
CA LEU A 174 2.30 -10.18 12.90
C LEU A 174 2.87 -11.03 11.76
N ALA A 175 3.75 -10.47 10.94
CA ALA A 175 4.44 -11.22 9.88
C ALA A 175 5.24 -12.40 10.45
N ALA A 176 5.93 -12.21 11.57
CA ALA A 176 6.68 -13.26 12.26
C ALA A 176 5.79 -14.43 12.70
N ARG A 177 4.60 -14.14 13.24
CA ARG A 177 3.61 -15.18 13.59
C ARG A 177 3.13 -15.96 12.37
N VAL A 178 2.86 -15.26 11.25
CA VAL A 178 2.40 -15.89 10.00
C VAL A 178 3.49 -16.78 9.42
N LEU A 179 4.73 -16.28 9.30
CA LEU A 179 5.88 -17.02 8.79
C LEU A 179 6.17 -18.26 9.64
N ARG A 180 6.18 -18.11 10.97
CA ARG A 180 6.37 -19.23 11.89
C ARG A 180 5.29 -20.30 11.70
N ALA A 181 4.01 -19.91 11.67
CA ALA A 181 2.91 -20.85 11.50
C ALA A 181 2.96 -21.57 10.14
N LYS A 182 3.27 -20.84 9.07
CA LYS A 182 3.40 -21.38 7.71
C LYS A 182 4.59 -22.32 7.57
N SER A 183 5.74 -22.00 8.16
CA SER A 183 6.92 -22.88 8.13
C SER A 183 6.70 -24.27 8.77
N ALA A 184 5.73 -24.38 9.67
CA ALA A 184 5.38 -25.64 10.32
C ALA A 184 4.46 -26.52 9.44
N THR A 185 3.82 -25.95 8.43
CA THR A 185 2.73 -26.58 7.67
C THR A 185 2.93 -26.59 6.16
N ALA A 186 3.84 -25.76 5.65
CA ALA A 186 4.11 -25.58 4.24
C ALA A 186 5.62 -25.38 4.02
N GLU A 187 6.09 -25.78 2.84
CA GLU A 187 7.48 -25.58 2.42
C GLU A 187 7.72 -24.15 1.88
N HIS A 188 6.66 -23.48 1.45
CA HIS A 188 6.73 -22.13 0.92
C HIS A 188 5.45 -21.32 1.21
N LEU A 189 5.53 -20.00 1.02
CA LEU A 189 4.48 -19.02 1.23
C LEU A 189 4.61 -17.92 0.17
N THR A 190 3.52 -17.55 -0.50
CA THR A 190 3.56 -16.39 -1.41
C THR A 190 3.49 -15.05 -0.66
N SER A 191 4.02 -13.98 -1.24
CA SER A 191 3.85 -12.62 -0.69
C SER A 191 2.38 -12.24 -0.53
N ALA A 192 1.50 -12.68 -1.43
CA ALA A 192 0.06 -12.46 -1.32
C ALA A 192 -0.54 -13.11 -0.05
N GLU A 193 -0.16 -14.34 0.25
CA GLU A 193 -0.61 -15.03 1.46
C GLU A 193 -0.06 -14.40 2.74
N LEU A 194 1.19 -13.88 2.72
CA LEU A 194 1.75 -13.12 3.84
C LEU A 194 1.04 -11.78 4.05
N THR A 195 0.75 -11.06 2.96
CA THR A 195 0.17 -9.71 3.00
C THR A 195 -1.31 -9.71 3.34
N HIS A 196 -2.05 -10.79 3.09
CA HIS A 196 -3.47 -10.89 3.43
C HIS A 196 -3.77 -10.64 4.94
N PRO A 197 -3.13 -11.31 5.90
CA PRO A 197 -3.33 -11.01 7.32
C PRO A 197 -2.83 -9.60 7.71
N LEU A 198 -1.79 -9.08 7.06
CA LEU A 198 -1.30 -7.71 7.28
C LEU A 198 -2.32 -6.66 6.81
N LEU A 199 -2.96 -6.90 5.67
CA LEU A 199 -4.06 -6.10 5.16
C LEU A 199 -5.21 -6.06 6.18
N ILE A 200 -5.63 -7.21 6.69
CA ILE A 200 -6.71 -7.29 7.70
C ILE A 200 -6.33 -6.47 8.95
N ALA A 201 -5.09 -6.63 9.45
CA ALA A 201 -4.63 -5.86 10.60
C ALA A 201 -4.58 -4.34 10.33
N SER A 202 -4.14 -3.92 9.14
CA SER A 202 -4.14 -2.51 8.75
C SER A 202 -5.56 -1.92 8.72
N ILE A 203 -6.54 -2.67 8.18
CA ILE A 203 -7.95 -2.27 8.15
C ILE A 203 -8.48 -2.09 9.58
N HIS A 204 -8.16 -3.02 10.49
CA HIS A 204 -8.55 -2.91 11.89
C HIS A 204 -7.87 -1.74 12.60
N HIS A 205 -6.56 -1.54 12.39
CA HIS A 205 -5.82 -0.42 12.97
C HIS A 205 -6.44 0.90 12.56
N LEU A 206 -6.57 1.12 11.25
CA LEU A 206 -7.21 2.30 10.69
C LEU A 206 -8.61 2.47 11.28
N GLY A 207 -9.43 1.41 11.30
CA GLY A 207 -10.78 1.44 11.90
C GLY A 207 -10.84 1.74 13.39
N SER A 208 -9.79 1.42 14.15
CA SER A 208 -9.75 1.56 15.62
C SER A 208 -9.34 2.95 16.11
N GLN A 209 -8.75 3.80 15.26
CA GLN A 209 -8.30 5.16 15.58
C GLN A 209 -9.48 6.16 15.78
N GLY A 210 -10.62 5.70 16.29
CA GLY A 210 -11.73 6.53 16.78
C GLY A 210 -12.53 7.31 15.74
N THR A 211 -12.14 7.25 14.47
CA THR A 211 -12.93 7.74 13.34
C THR A 211 -13.40 6.51 12.58
N ARG A 212 -14.63 6.44 12.09
CA ARG A 212 -15.02 5.42 11.09
C ARG A 212 -14.33 5.83 9.78
N PRO A 213 -13.07 5.44 9.48
CA PRO A 213 -12.17 6.23 8.65
C PRO A 213 -12.25 5.87 7.18
N TRP A 214 -12.97 4.81 6.86
CA TRP A 214 -13.32 4.50 5.48
C TRP A 214 -14.51 5.34 4.98
N ILE A 215 -15.06 6.23 5.82
CA ILE A 215 -16.14 7.14 5.46
C ILE A 215 -15.52 8.49 5.13
N ALA A 216 -15.67 8.90 3.88
CA ALA A 216 -15.25 10.22 3.44
C ALA A 216 -15.86 11.33 4.32
N PRO A 217 -15.16 12.44 4.58
CA PRO A 217 -15.64 13.51 5.47
C PRO A 217 -17.06 13.98 5.15
N GLU A 218 -17.44 14.03 3.88
CA GLU A 218 -18.75 14.45 3.38
C GLU A 218 -19.92 13.50 3.75
N PHE A 219 -19.65 12.29 4.26
CA PHE A 219 -20.64 11.32 4.71
C PHE A 219 -20.65 11.12 6.24
N ARG A 220 -19.89 11.92 6.99
CA ARG A 220 -19.97 11.92 8.46
C ARG A 220 -21.33 12.47 8.88
N ALA A 221 -21.98 11.80 9.84
CA ALA A 221 -23.14 12.41 10.50
C ALA A 221 -22.72 13.76 11.11
N PRO A 222 -23.53 14.81 11.02
CA PRO A 222 -23.24 16.05 11.72
C PRO A 222 -23.10 15.75 13.22
N VAL A 223 -22.02 16.27 13.81
CA VAL A 223 -21.73 16.18 15.25
C VAL A 223 -22.71 17.05 16.02
#